data_AF-A0A1C2IVR1-F1
#
_entry.id   AF-A0A1C2IVR1-F1
#
_cell.length_a   1.000
_cell.length_b   1.000
_cell.length_c   1.000
_cell.angle_alpha   90.00
_cell.angle_beta   90.00
_cell.angle_gamma   90.00
#
_symmetry.space_group_name_H-M   'P 1'
#
loop_
_entity.id
_entity.type
_entity.pdbx_description
1 polymer ?
#
loop_
_entity_poly.entity_id
_entity_poly.type
_entity_poly.pdbx_seq_one_letter_code
_entity_poly.pdbx_strand_id
1 'polypeptide(L)'
;MQTYIHVRLDPTRIRSDLYRDAQLRSRVLCERIRSCDPDTLRKLSLRRACRRKPDPPYVPFCIAVDAEVIGQLQHLPANASVSALAQHLLSPEFPGRRK
;
A
#
# COMPACT_ATOMS: atom_id res chain seq x y z
N MET A 1 -9.75 16.55 -5.76
CA MET A 1 -8.29 16.73 -5.78
C MET A 1 -7.62 15.38 -5.60
N GLN A 2 -6.55 15.10 -6.36
CA GLN A 2 -5.70 13.94 -6.13
C GLN A 2 -4.55 14.35 -5.20
N THR A 3 -4.25 13.52 -4.22
CA THR A 3 -3.10 13.71 -3.33
C THR A 3 -2.10 12.60 -3.60
N TYR A 4 -0.83 12.85 -3.35
CA TYR A 4 0.22 11.87 -3.58
C TYR A 4 0.76 11.38 -2.24
N ILE A 5 0.85 10.06 -2.10
CA ILE A 5 1.60 9.44 -1.02
C ILE A 5 2.96 8.98 -1.55
N HIS A 6 4.00 9.21 -0.75
CA HIS A 6 5.35 8.74 -1.03
C HIS A 6 5.60 7.48 -0.22
N VAL A 7 5.75 6.36 -0.91
CA VAL A 7 5.98 5.05 -0.27
C VAL A 7 7.29 4.46 -0.74
N ARG A 8 7.97 3.73 0.14
CA ARG A 8 9.18 2.98 -0.19
C ARG A 8 8.83 1.51 -0.29
N LEU A 9 8.95 0.94 -1.49
CA LEU A 9 8.53 -0.41 -1.79
C LEU A 9 9.70 -1.25 -2.30
N ASP A 10 9.68 -2.54 -1.98
CA ASP A 10 10.57 -3.55 -2.54
C ASP A 10 10.03 -3.99 -3.91
N PRO A 11 10.71 -3.65 -5.01
CA PRO A 11 10.24 -3.92 -6.36
C PRO A 11 10.20 -5.42 -6.68
N THR A 12 10.97 -6.26 -5.98
CA THR A 12 10.96 -7.72 -6.18
C THR A 12 9.65 -8.36 -5.70
N ARG A 13 8.95 -7.67 -4.80
CA ARG A 13 7.68 -8.09 -4.20
C ARG A 13 6.47 -7.35 -4.77
N ILE A 14 6.65 -6.64 -5.88
CA ILE A 14 5.58 -5.98 -6.61
C ILE A 14 5.46 -6.66 -7.96
N ARG A 15 4.24 -6.81 -8.46
CA ARG A 15 4.05 -7.33 -9.82
C ARG A 15 4.70 -6.40 -10.84
N SER A 16 5.30 -6.97 -11.88
CA SER A 16 6.11 -6.24 -12.88
C SER A 16 5.32 -5.17 -13.65
N ASP A 17 4.02 -5.39 -13.88
CA ASP A 17 3.09 -4.43 -14.48
C ASP A 17 2.88 -3.21 -13.57
N LEU A 18 2.69 -3.42 -12.26
CA LEU A 18 2.53 -2.35 -11.27
C LEU A 18 3.82 -1.57 -11.01
N TYR A 19 4.98 -2.17 -11.26
CA TYR A 19 6.25 -1.47 -11.22
C TYR A 19 6.36 -0.47 -12.37
N ARG A 20 6.05 -0.91 -13.59
CA ARG A 20 6.19 -0.12 -14.84
C ARG A 20 5.11 0.95 -15.01
N ASP A 21 3.88 0.66 -14.60
CA ASP A 21 2.73 1.55 -14.81
C ASP A 21 2.29 2.23 -13.50
N ALA A 22 2.56 3.54 -13.42
CA ALA A 22 2.19 4.36 -12.28
C ALA A 22 0.67 4.58 -12.13
N GLN A 23 -0.06 4.66 -13.24
CA GLN A 23 -1.51 4.83 -13.22
C GLN A 23 -2.18 3.55 -12.74
N LEU A 24 -1.75 2.40 -13.28
CA LEU A 24 -2.25 1.09 -12.85
C LEU A 24 -1.95 0.85 -11.36
N ARG A 25 -0.72 1.15 -10.91
CA ARG A 25 -0.35 1.04 -9.50
C ARG A 25 -1.26 1.85 -8.59
N SER A 26 -1.52 3.10 -8.97
CA SER A 26 -2.38 4.01 -8.19
C SER A 26 -3.82 3.51 -8.14
N ARG A 27 -4.35 3.07 -9.28
CA ARG A 27 -5.69 2.48 -9.37
C ARG A 27 -5.84 1.24 -8.50
N VAL A 28 -4.92 0.28 -8.65
CA VAL A 28 -4.96 -1.00 -7.92
C VAL A 28 -4.81 -0.78 -6.42
N LEU A 29 -3.93 0.13 -5.99
CA LEU A 29 -3.81 0.45 -4.57
C LEU A 29 -5.11 1.03 -4.01
N CYS A 30 -5.69 2.04 -4.68
CA CYS A 30 -6.92 2.67 -4.22
C CYS A 30 -8.08 1.66 -4.16
N GLU A 31 -8.24 0.82 -5.18
CA GLU A 31 -9.26 -0.22 -5.23
C GLU A 31 -9.09 -1.24 -4.09
N ARG A 32 -7.85 -1.65 -3.81
CA ARG A 32 -7.55 -2.58 -2.71
C ARG A 32 -7.78 -1.96 -1.34
N ILE A 33 -7.49 -0.67 -1.17
CA ILE A 33 -7.78 0.04 0.07
C ILE A 33 -9.30 0.12 0.29
N ARG A 34 -10.07 0.56 -0.72
CA ARG A 34 -11.53 0.67 -0.61
C ARG A 34 -12.23 -0.67 -0.40
N SER A 35 -11.69 -1.75 -0.95
CA SER A 35 -12.26 -3.10 -0.78
C SER A 35 -11.84 -3.82 0.51
N CYS A 36 -10.92 -3.23 1.29
CA CYS A 36 -10.51 -3.77 2.58
C CYS A 36 -11.35 -3.20 3.72
N ASP A 37 -11.71 -4.08 4.65
CA ASP A 37 -12.32 -3.66 5.92
C ASP A 37 -11.28 -2.86 6.76
N PRO A 38 -11.71 -1.84 7.54
CA PRO A 38 -10.79 -1.00 8.33
C PRO A 38 -9.87 -1.77 9.28
N ASP A 39 -10.38 -2.85 9.89
CA ASP A 39 -9.58 -3.73 10.75
C ASP A 39 -8.46 -4.47 10.00
N THR A 40 -8.72 -4.84 8.74
CA THR A 40 -7.72 -5.46 7.87
C THR A 40 -6.63 -4.45 7.51
N LEU A 41 -7.02 -3.23 7.13
CA LEU A 41 -6.07 -2.14 6.87
C LEU A 41 -5.19 -1.88 8.09
N ARG A 42 -5.78 -1.82 9.28
CA ARG A 42 -5.06 -1.66 10.55
C ARG A 42 -4.07 -2.80 10.78
N LYS A 43 -4.50 -4.06 10.69
CA LYS A 43 -3.62 -5.24 10.86
C LYS A 43 -2.46 -5.25 9.86
N LEU A 44 -2.71 -4.94 8.60
CA LEU A 44 -1.67 -4.91 7.55
C LEU A 44 -0.67 -3.78 7.74
N SER A 45 -1.15 -2.60 8.13
CA SER A 45 -0.29 -1.44 8.35
C SER A 45 0.63 -1.58 9.57
N LEU A 46 0.22 -2.39 10.57
CA LEU A 46 0.98 -2.66 11.80
C LEU A 46 1.96 -3.82 11.68
N ARG A 47 1.83 -4.70 10.68
CA ARG A 47 2.66 -5.91 10.53
C ARG A 47 4.16 -5.63 10.42
N ARG A 48 4.57 -4.44 9.96
CA ARG A 48 5.99 -4.05 9.89
C ARG A 48 6.54 -3.39 11.15
N ALA A 49 5.69 -2.82 12.02
CA ALA A 49 6.18 -2.13 13.23
C ALA A 49 7.00 -3.06 14.15
N CYS A 50 6.83 -4.39 14.01
CA CYS A 50 7.49 -5.39 14.85
C CYS A 50 8.64 -6.17 14.16
N ARG A 51 9.00 -5.89 12.90
CA ARG A 51 10.07 -6.64 12.20
C ARG A 51 11.24 -5.75 11.82
N ARG A 52 12.47 -6.28 12.00
CA ARG A 52 13.75 -5.68 11.59
C ARG A 52 13.61 -5.01 10.22
N LYS A 53 14.21 -3.82 10.06
CA LYS A 53 14.31 -3.10 8.77
C LYS A 53 14.72 -4.12 7.70
N PRO A 54 13.86 -4.41 6.71
CA PRO A 54 14.22 -5.34 5.66
C PRO A 54 15.37 -4.78 4.84
N ASP A 55 16.36 -5.62 4.54
CA ASP A 55 17.51 -5.22 3.74
C ASP A 55 17.10 -4.86 2.29
N PRO A 56 17.80 -3.89 1.67
CA PRO A 56 17.46 -3.24 0.39
C PRO A 56 17.36 -4.18 -0.83
N PRO A 57 16.80 -3.71 -1.97
CA PRO A 57 16.47 -2.31 -2.27
C PRO A 57 14.99 -1.93 -2.11
N TYR A 58 14.73 -0.96 -1.22
CA TYR A 58 13.47 -0.23 -1.18
C TYR A 58 13.57 1.02 -2.05
N VAL A 59 12.72 1.11 -3.08
CA VAL A 59 12.70 2.21 -4.05
C VAL A 59 11.53 3.15 -3.73
N PRO A 60 11.71 4.48 -3.81
CA PRO A 60 10.61 5.42 -3.64
C PRO A 60 9.63 5.35 -4.82
N PHE A 61 8.34 5.35 -4.50
CA PHE A 61 7.25 5.48 -5.46
C PHE A 61 6.30 6.59 -5.03
N CYS A 62 5.83 7.35 -6.01
CA CYS A 62 4.67 8.22 -5.87
C CYS A 62 3.42 7.44 -6.26
N ILE A 63 2.39 7.51 -5.41
CA ILE A 63 1.09 6.90 -5.68
C ILE A 63 0.02 7.97 -5.52
N ALA A 64 -0.79 8.16 -6.57
CA ALA A 64 -1.94 9.03 -6.52
C ALA A 64 -3.07 8.35 -5.73
N VAL A 65 -3.63 9.06 -4.76
CA VAL A 65 -4.77 8.64 -3.95
C VAL A 65 -5.85 9.72 -3.97
N ASP A 66 -7.10 9.29 -3.79
CA ASP A 66 -8.23 10.19 -3.69
C ASP A 66 -8.56 10.55 -2.24
N ALA A 67 -9.48 11.50 -2.06
CA ALA A 67 -9.87 11.99 -0.74
C ALA A 67 -10.43 10.88 0.17
N GLU A 68 -11.15 9.91 -0.40
CA GLU A 68 -11.71 8.78 0.35
C GLU A 68 -10.61 7.89 0.94
N VAL A 69 -9.64 7.49 0.12
CA VAL A 69 -8.49 6.69 0.57
C VAL A 69 -7.66 7.46 1.58
N ILE A 70 -7.46 8.77 1.40
CA ILE A 70 -6.75 9.60 2.39
C ILE A 70 -7.48 9.58 3.74
N GLY A 71 -8.80 9.73 3.74
CA GLY A 71 -9.59 9.65 4.98
C GLY A 71 -9.36 8.33 5.70
N GLN A 72 -9.41 7.20 4.96
CA GLN A 72 -9.13 5.88 5.54
C GLN A 72 -7.70 5.75 6.08
N LEU A 73 -6.70 6.31 5.37
CA LEU A 73 -5.31 6.31 5.82
C LEU A 73 -5.09 7.19 7.05
N GLN A 74 -5.81 8.31 7.18
CA GLN A 74 -5.73 9.21 8.35
C GLN A 74 -6.29 8.56 9.63
N HIS A 75 -7.21 7.61 9.50
CA HIS A 75 -7.73 6.84 10.64
C HIS A 75 -6.81 5.70 11.10
N LEU A 76 -5.71 5.44 10.39
CA LEU A 76 -4.72 4.47 10.84
C LEU A 76 -3.99 4.97 12.09
N PRO A 77 -3.59 4.06 13.00
CA PRO A 77 -2.88 4.44 14.20
C PRO A 77 -1.51 5.06 13.86
N ALA A 78 -0.97 5.93 14.72
CA ALA A 78 0.27 6.67 14.44
C ALA A 78 1.51 5.78 14.17
N ASN A 79 1.50 4.54 14.66
CA ASN A 79 2.53 3.53 14.42
C ASN A 79 2.31 2.69 13.15
N ALA A 80 1.25 2.96 12.38
CA ALA A 80 0.98 2.34 11.09
C ALA A 80 2.00 2.79 10.03
N SER A 81 2.49 1.82 9.25
CA SER A 81 3.37 2.12 8.13
C SER A 81 2.59 2.08 6.81
N VAL A 82 2.39 3.24 6.18
CA VAL A 82 1.75 3.35 4.86
C VAL A 82 2.56 2.61 3.79
N SER A 83 3.89 2.64 3.87
CA SER A 83 4.75 1.86 2.96
C SER A 83 4.57 0.36 3.15
N ALA A 84 4.39 -0.12 4.38
CA ALA A 84 4.10 -1.53 4.66
C ALA A 84 2.75 -1.95 4.11
N LEU A 85 1.73 -1.12 4.34
CA LEU A 85 0.39 -1.33 3.84
C LEU A 85 0.40 -1.41 2.31
N ALA A 86 0.99 -0.41 1.65
CA ALA A 86 1.10 -0.38 0.20
C ALA A 86 1.90 -1.58 -0.35
N GLN A 87 2.98 -1.99 0.31
CA GLN A 87 3.72 -3.20 -0.09
C GLN A 87 2.85 -4.45 -0.04
N HIS A 88 2.12 -4.65 1.06
CA HIS A 88 1.23 -5.81 1.17
C HIS A 88 0.12 -5.74 0.14
N LEU A 89 -0.52 -4.59 -0.01
CA LEU A 89 -1.59 -4.40 -0.97
C LEU A 89 -1.11 -4.42 -2.42
N LEU A 90 0.17 -4.29 -2.75
CA LEU A 90 0.67 -4.42 -4.12
C LEU A 90 1.37 -5.76 -4.36
N SER A 91 1.50 -6.58 -3.32
CA SER A 91 2.09 -7.92 -3.41
C SER A 91 1.22 -8.85 -4.26
N PRO A 92 1.84 -9.75 -5.03
CA PRO A 92 1.11 -10.84 -5.70
C PRO A 92 0.41 -11.77 -4.71
N GLU A 93 0.91 -11.88 -3.48
CA GLU A 93 0.34 -12.75 -2.43
C GLU A 93 -0.93 -12.18 -1.80
N PHE A 94 -1.27 -10.92 -2.05
CA PHE A 94 -2.49 -10.34 -1.51
C PHE A 94 -3.68 -10.94 -2.24
N PRO A 95 -4.54 -11.74 -1.58
CA PRO A 95 -5.73 -12.27 -2.18
C PRO A 95 -6.69 -11.10 -2.35
N GLY A 96 -6.63 -10.40 -3.48
CA GLY A 96 -7.76 -9.59 -3.90
C GLY A 96 -8.95 -10.54 -3.89
N ARG A 97 -9.98 -10.25 -3.08
CA ARG A 97 -11.16 -11.11 -2.94
C ARG A 97 -11.57 -11.56 -4.35
N ARG A 98 -11.34 -12.83 -4.67
CA ARG A 98 -12.03 -13.49 -5.79
C ARG A 98 -13.49 -13.49 -5.35
N LYS A 99 -14.26 -12.52 -5.85
CA LYS A 99 -15.71 -12.69 -5.90
C LYS A 99 -16.00 -13.80 -6.90
#